data_AF-A0A915MA49-F1
#
_entry.id   AF-A0A915MA49-F1
#
_cell.length_a   1.000
_cell.length_b   1.000
_cell.length_c   1.000
_cell.angle_alpha   90.00
_cell.angle_beta   90.00
_cell.angle_gamma   90.00
#
_symmetry.space_group_name_H-M   'P 1'
#
loop_
_entity.id
_entity.type
_entity.pdbx_description
1 polymer ?
#
loop_
_entity_poly.entity_id
_entity_poly.type
_entity_poly.pdbx_seq_one_letter_code
_entity_poly.pdbx_strand_id
1 'polypeptide(L)'
;MNWIHCNKCSSVPATGKCFFWLTSCGHVFCGECAGIEKGSIVHGTTNSVSCFVCHHNVKAVQIRRGMDQSAAVLFRPPNELLQKLSQFYKIGEIIKFQAWQFASFQRLRQGKDTSQEVYYKQLLQKKDRDLEKALEENKRLNTLLESKEKEIRQLSQQQKE
;
A
#
# COMPACT_ATOMS: atom_id res chain seq x y z
N MET A 1 39.59 -10.28 -6.92
CA MET A 1 39.07 -10.52 -5.56
C MET A 1 38.56 -11.95 -5.48
N ASN A 2 39.29 -12.84 -4.78
CA ASN A 2 38.85 -14.22 -4.54
C ASN A 2 38.42 -14.33 -3.08
N TRP A 3 37.25 -13.77 -2.74
CA TRP A 3 36.76 -13.75 -1.36
C TRP A 3 36.33 -15.15 -0.86
N ILE A 4 35.98 -16.05 -1.77
CA ILE A 4 35.76 -17.47 -1.49
C ILE A 4 37.11 -18.19 -1.55
N HIS A 5 37.51 -18.80 -0.43
CA HIS A 5 38.74 -19.55 -0.28
C HIS A 5 38.60 -20.59 0.83
N CYS A 6 39.53 -21.54 0.92
CA CYS A 6 39.58 -22.51 2.00
C CYS A 6 40.13 -21.84 3.27
N ASN A 7 39.38 -21.85 4.37
CA ASN A 7 39.79 -21.30 5.67
C ASN A 7 40.93 -22.09 6.34
N LYS A 8 41.37 -23.22 5.78
CA LYS A 8 42.54 -23.98 6.27
C LYS A 8 43.79 -23.76 5.42
N CYS A 9 43.70 -23.95 4.10
CA CYS A 9 44.87 -23.92 3.20
C CYS A 9 44.90 -22.72 2.24
N SER A 10 43.95 -21.80 2.33
CA SER A 10 43.82 -20.61 1.47
C SER A 10 43.67 -20.88 -0.02
N SER A 11 43.43 -22.13 -0.43
CA SER A 11 43.14 -22.46 -1.82
C SER A 11 41.87 -21.76 -2.29
N VAL A 12 41.90 -21.26 -3.52
CA VAL A 12 40.75 -20.61 -4.16
C VAL A 12 40.10 -21.56 -5.16
N PRO A 13 38.79 -21.42 -5.44
CA PRO A 13 38.13 -22.21 -6.46
C PRO A 13 38.77 -22.01 -7.84
N ALA A 14 39.59 -22.97 -8.29
CA ALA A 14 40.06 -23.07 -9.66
C ALA A 14 39.03 -23.84 -10.51
N THR A 15 38.86 -23.45 -11.78
CA THR A 15 37.90 -24.07 -12.69
C THR A 15 38.06 -25.59 -12.76
N GLY A 16 37.09 -26.32 -12.20
CA GLY A 16 36.79 -27.71 -12.51
C GLY A 16 37.47 -28.81 -11.69
N LYS A 17 38.33 -28.53 -10.70
CA LYS A 17 39.09 -29.59 -10.01
C LYS A 17 38.84 -29.75 -8.51
N CYS A 18 38.35 -28.72 -7.82
CA CYS A 18 38.17 -28.79 -6.37
C CYS A 18 36.78 -28.31 -5.95
N PHE A 19 36.04 -29.17 -5.25
CA PHE A 19 34.77 -28.79 -4.63
C PHE A 19 35.03 -28.07 -3.31
N PHE A 20 34.23 -27.03 -3.06
CA PHE A 20 34.26 -26.29 -1.80
C PHE A 20 32.99 -26.58 -1.01
N TRP A 21 33.13 -26.51 0.30
CA TRP A 21 32.10 -26.88 1.25
C TRP A 21 31.90 -25.75 2.25
N LEU A 22 30.66 -25.33 2.44
CA LEU A 22 30.25 -24.38 3.46
C LEU A 22 29.78 -25.15 4.69
N THR A 23 30.37 -24.90 5.86
CA THR A 23 29.92 -25.48 7.11
C THR A 23 28.75 -24.72 7.72
N SER A 24 28.00 -25.35 8.62
CA SER A 24 26.91 -24.71 9.35
C SER A 24 27.36 -23.57 10.28
N CYS A 25 28.65 -23.50 10.62
CA CYS A 25 29.24 -22.37 11.34
C CYS A 25 29.79 -21.26 10.42
N GLY A 26 29.61 -21.37 9.11
CA GLY A 26 29.95 -20.32 8.14
C GLY A 26 31.37 -20.37 7.56
N HIS A 27 32.16 -21.38 7.90
CA HIS A 27 33.52 -21.55 7.36
C HIS A 27 33.51 -22.36 6.07
N VAL A 28 34.44 -22.06 5.17
CA VAL A 28 34.56 -22.68 3.86
C VAL A 28 35.82 -23.53 3.79
N PHE A 29 35.71 -24.77 3.31
CA PHE A 29 36.85 -25.68 3.15
C PHE A 29 36.86 -26.31 1.76
N CYS A 30 38.05 -26.54 1.21
CA CYS A 30 38.20 -27.38 0.02
C CYS A 30 37.94 -28.85 0.37
N GLY A 31 37.62 -29.69 -0.62
CA GLY A 31 37.32 -31.10 -0.40
C GLY A 31 38.41 -31.86 0.35
N GLU A 32 39.68 -31.56 0.08
CA GLU A 32 40.84 -32.14 0.76
C GLU A 32 40.89 -31.75 2.24
N CYS A 33 40.73 -30.46 2.55
CA CYS A 33 40.78 -29.96 3.93
C CYS A 33 39.53 -30.36 4.73
N ALA A 34 38.39 -30.53 4.07
CA ALA A 34 37.17 -31.00 4.70
C ALA A 34 37.22 -32.51 5.02
N GLY A 35 38.16 -33.27 4.42
CA GLY A 35 38.25 -34.72 4.60
C GLY A 35 37.01 -35.47 4.09
N ILE A 36 36.33 -34.92 3.08
CA ILE A 36 35.08 -35.48 2.55
C ILE A 36 35.41 -36.45 1.42
N GLU A 37 35.23 -37.74 1.69
CA GLU A 37 35.31 -38.78 0.67
C GLU A 37 34.05 -38.78 -0.20
N LYS A 38 34.20 -39.15 -1.49
CA LYS A 38 33.10 -39.13 -2.47
C LYS A 38 31.87 -39.96 -2.06
N GLY A 39 32.05 -40.97 -1.21
CA GLY A 39 30.99 -41.86 -0.71
C GLY A 39 30.19 -41.32 0.49
N SER A 40 30.66 -40.27 1.16
CA SER A 40 30.03 -39.71 2.37
C SER A 40 29.00 -38.61 2.07
N ILE A 41 28.71 -38.37 0.79
CA ILE A 41 27.91 -37.24 0.31
C ILE A 41 26.51 -37.73 -0.06
N VAL A 42 25.50 -37.24 0.65
CA VAL A 42 24.09 -37.49 0.31
C VAL A 42 23.49 -36.18 -0.16
N HIS A 43 23.02 -36.11 -1.41
CA HIS A 43 22.46 -34.89 -2.00
C HIS A 43 23.35 -33.63 -1.89
N GLY A 44 24.67 -33.76 -1.77
CA GLY A 44 25.58 -32.61 -1.59
C GLY A 44 25.74 -32.11 -0.17
N THR A 45 25.26 -32.86 0.82
CA THR A 45 25.48 -32.58 2.23
C THR A 45 26.28 -33.70 2.86
N THR A 46 27.01 -33.37 3.92
CA THR A 46 27.66 -34.32 4.82
C THR A 46 27.24 -34.01 6.25
N ASN A 47 27.00 -35.06 7.02
CA ASN A 47 26.42 -34.97 8.36
C ASN A 47 27.44 -34.56 9.43
N SER A 48 28.74 -34.70 9.17
CA SER A 48 29.78 -34.34 10.14
C SER A 48 31.12 -34.07 9.47
N VAL A 49 31.62 -32.85 9.62
CA VAL A 49 32.95 -32.38 9.24
C VAL A 49 33.55 -31.65 10.45
N SER A 50 34.81 -31.89 10.76
CA SER A 50 35.50 -31.14 11.81
C SER A 50 35.87 -29.75 11.30
N CYS A 51 35.36 -28.69 11.95
CA CYS A 51 35.72 -27.33 11.59
C CYS A 51 37.10 -26.98 12.17
N PHE A 52 38.08 -26.68 11.31
CA PHE A 52 39.41 -26.26 11.74
C PHE A 52 39.46 -24.90 12.44
N VAL A 53 38.42 -24.07 12.26
CA VAL A 53 38.35 -22.73 12.87
C VAL A 53 37.61 -22.77 14.21
N CYS A 54 36.52 -23.54 14.30
CA CYS A 54 35.69 -23.63 15.52
C CYS A 54 36.04 -24.82 16.42
N HIS A 55 36.86 -25.76 15.96
CA HIS A 55 37.27 -26.97 16.67
C HIS A 55 36.12 -27.89 17.14
N HIS A 56 35.00 -27.91 16.42
CA HIS A 56 33.91 -28.85 16.66
C HIS A 56 33.35 -29.41 15.35
N ASN A 57 32.62 -30.52 15.46
CA ASN A 57 31.94 -31.15 14.33
C ASN A 57 30.73 -30.32 13.90
N VAL A 58 30.58 -30.16 12.59
CA VAL A 58 29.54 -29.36 11.94
C VAL A 58 29.00 -30.06 10.71
N LYS A 59 27.78 -29.72 10.32
CA LYS A 59 27.27 -30.13 9.00
C LYS A 59 27.96 -29.30 7.93
N ALA A 60 28.13 -29.86 6.74
CA ALA A 60 28.61 -29.11 5.60
C ALA A 60 27.77 -29.37 4.35
N VAL A 61 27.64 -28.33 3.52
CA VAL A 61 26.96 -28.36 2.23
C VAL A 61 27.94 -27.98 1.14
N GLN A 62 27.89 -28.68 0.03
CA GLN A 62 28.71 -28.39 -1.13
C GLN A 62 28.28 -27.06 -1.75
N ILE A 63 29.24 -26.16 -1.97
CA ILE A 63 29.01 -24.91 -2.71
C ILE A 63 28.89 -25.27 -4.18
N ARG A 64 27.68 -25.17 -4.72
CA ARG A 64 27.36 -25.46 -6.14
C ARG A 64 26.14 -24.69 -6.63
N ARG A 65 25.94 -24.68 -7.94
CA ARG A 65 24.67 -24.26 -8.54
C ARG A 65 23.59 -25.26 -8.12
N GLY A 66 22.52 -24.78 -7.48
CA GLY A 66 21.44 -25.62 -6.94
C GLY A 66 21.64 -26.14 -5.52
N MET A 67 22.48 -25.49 -4.70
CA MET A 67 22.41 -25.66 -3.24
C MET A 67 21.18 -24.94 -2.66
N ASP A 68 20.85 -25.22 -1.40
CA ASP A 68 19.69 -24.62 -0.73
C ASP A 68 19.73 -23.09 -0.78
N GLN A 69 18.55 -22.50 -0.98
CA GLN A 69 18.40 -21.06 -1.20
C GLN A 69 18.87 -20.22 0.00
N SER A 70 18.71 -20.74 1.22
CA SER A 70 19.17 -20.07 2.45
C SER A 70 20.69 -19.98 2.54
N ALA A 71 21.41 -20.98 2.02
CA ALA A 71 22.86 -20.93 1.90
C ALA A 71 23.30 -20.10 0.69
N ALA A 72 22.58 -20.20 -0.43
CA ALA A 72 22.89 -19.49 -1.68
C ALA A 72 22.85 -17.96 -1.55
N VAL A 73 22.02 -17.43 -0.65
CA VAL A 73 21.93 -15.98 -0.42
C VAL A 73 23.26 -15.38 0.05
N LEU A 74 24.10 -16.15 0.76
CA LEU A 74 25.38 -15.70 1.30
C LEU A 74 26.43 -15.43 0.21
N PHE A 75 26.21 -15.95 -0.99
CA PHE A 75 27.12 -15.81 -2.14
C PHE A 75 26.62 -14.81 -3.18
N ARG A 76 25.51 -14.12 -2.91
CA ARG A 76 24.96 -13.12 -3.82
C ARG A 76 25.75 -11.81 -3.72
N PRO A 77 25.90 -11.07 -4.83
CA PRO A 77 26.49 -9.74 -4.80
C PRO A 77 25.70 -8.79 -3.87
N PRO A 78 26.35 -8.06 -2.94
CA PRO A 78 25.65 -7.17 -2.01
C PRO A 78 24.80 -6.09 -2.68
N ASN A 79 25.20 -5.62 -3.87
CA ASN A 79 24.47 -4.66 -4.69
C ASN A 79 23.09 -5.16 -5.13
N GLU A 80 22.89 -6.47 -5.31
CA GLU A 80 21.56 -7.02 -5.62
C GLU A 80 20.59 -6.87 -4.43
N LEU A 81 21.10 -6.97 -3.20
CA LEU A 81 20.31 -6.73 -1.99
C LEU A 81 19.93 -5.26 -1.87
N LEU A 82 20.88 -4.35 -2.15
CA LEU A 82 20.66 -2.91 -2.11
C LEU A 82 19.64 -2.43 -3.15
N GLN A 83 19.65 -2.99 -4.37
CA GLN A 83 18.66 -2.65 -5.39
C GLN A 83 17.24 -2.97 -4.93
N LYS A 84 17.01 -4.13 -4.30
CA LYS A 84 15.70 -4.49 -3.76
C LYS A 84 15.24 -3.52 -2.67
N LEU A 85 16.13 -3.18 -1.73
CA LEU A 85 15.82 -2.19 -0.68
C LEU A 85 15.46 -0.82 -1.27
N SER A 86 16.18 -0.38 -2.30
CA SER A 86 15.88 0.88 -2.99
C SER A 86 14.50 0.88 -3.67
N GLN A 87 14.04 -0.27 -4.18
CA GLN A 87 12.71 -0.43 -4.76
C GLN A 87 11.62 -0.33 -3.69
N PHE A 88 11.84 -0.91 -2.50
CA PHE A 88 10.91 -0.77 -1.37
C PHE A 88 10.73 0.68 -0.93
N TYR A 89 11.81 1.47 -0.89
CA TYR A 89 11.71 2.89 -0.57
C TYR A 89 10.83 3.65 -1.59
N LYS A 90 11.01 3.38 -2.89
CA LYS A 90 10.19 3.98 -3.95
C LYS A 90 8.71 3.61 -3.81
N ILE A 91 8.40 2.39 -3.39
CA ILE A 91 7.02 1.96 -3.14
C ILE A 91 6.38 2.79 -2.02
N GLY A 92 7.11 3.07 -0.94
CA GLY A 92 6.64 3.93 0.15
C GLY A 92 6.25 5.34 -0.33
N GLU A 93 7.05 5.94 -1.20
CA GLU A 93 6.77 7.26 -1.79
C GLU A 93 5.54 7.23 -2.71
N ILE A 94 5.37 6.16 -3.50
CA ILE A 94 4.17 5.96 -4.34
C ILE A 94 2.91 5.87 -3.47
N ILE A 95 2.94 5.09 -2.39
CA ILE A 95 1.80 4.95 -1.47
C ILE A 95 1.42 6.30 -0.87
N LYS A 96 2.39 7.08 -0.40
CA LYS A 96 2.14 8.44 0.14
C LYS A 96 1.50 9.35 -0.89
N PHE A 97 2.00 9.34 -2.13
CA PHE A 97 1.46 10.15 -3.21
C PHE A 97 0.01 9.74 -3.54
N GLN A 98 -0.28 8.45 -3.66
CA GLN A 98 -1.62 7.95 -3.92
C GLN A 98 -2.60 8.31 -2.80
N ALA A 99 -2.19 8.18 -1.54
CA ALA A 99 -3.00 8.58 -0.40
C ALA A 99 -3.30 10.09 -0.42
N TRP A 100 -2.30 10.92 -0.75
CA TRP A 100 -2.47 12.37 -0.88
C TRP A 100 -3.46 12.75 -2.00
N GLN A 101 -3.35 12.09 -3.16
CA GLN A 101 -4.27 12.31 -4.29
C GLN A 101 -5.71 11.96 -3.92
N PHE A 102 -5.91 10.80 -3.27
CA PHE A 102 -7.22 10.36 -2.83
C PHE A 102 -7.85 11.33 -1.82
N ALA A 103 -7.09 11.77 -0.82
CA ALA A 103 -7.56 12.77 0.15
C ALA A 103 -7.89 14.11 -0.52
N SER A 104 -7.08 14.55 -1.49
CA SER A 104 -7.34 15.78 -2.24
C SER A 104 -8.60 15.70 -3.10
N PHE A 105 -8.82 14.56 -3.76
CA PHE A 105 -10.05 14.30 -4.51
C PHE A 105 -11.29 14.32 -3.60
N GLN A 106 -11.22 13.71 -2.42
CA GLN A 106 -12.33 13.73 -1.46
C GLN A 106 -12.67 15.16 -1.01
N ARG A 107 -11.67 15.98 -0.68
CA ARG A 107 -11.88 17.39 -0.30
C ARG A 107 -12.57 18.17 -1.42
N LEU A 108 -12.15 17.97 -2.67
CA LEU A 108 -12.78 18.62 -3.83
C LEU A 108 -14.24 18.19 -4.01
N ARG A 109 -14.56 16.91 -3.77
CA ARG A 109 -15.95 16.43 -3.81
C ARG A 109 -16.79 17.03 -2.68
N GLN A 110 -16.31 16.98 -1.45
CA GLN A 110 -17.00 17.54 -0.29
C GLN A 110 -17.29 19.04 -0.48
N GLY A 111 -16.32 19.81 -0.97
CA GLY A 111 -16.52 21.24 -1.24
C GLY A 111 -17.61 21.52 -2.28
N LYS A 112 -17.78 20.65 -3.29
CA LYS A 112 -18.85 20.76 -4.29
C LYS A 112 -20.21 20.41 -3.69
N ASP A 113 -20.30 19.34 -2.92
CA ASP A 113 -21.54 18.91 -2.28
C ASP A 113 -22.04 19.97 -1.30
N THR A 114 -21.15 20.54 -0.48
CA THR A 114 -21.51 21.63 0.44
C THR A 114 -21.97 22.89 -0.30
N SER A 115 -21.31 23.26 -1.41
CA SER A 115 -21.69 24.43 -2.20
C SER A 115 -23.08 24.26 -2.83
N GLN A 116 -23.38 23.06 -3.32
CA GLN A 116 -24.68 22.72 -3.90
C GLN A 116 -25.77 22.70 -2.83
N GLU A 117 -25.50 22.16 -1.65
CA GLU A 117 -26.42 22.14 -0.51
C GLU A 117 -26.76 23.56 -0.03
N VAL A 118 -25.76 24.44 0.10
CA VAL A 118 -25.97 25.86 0.44
C VAL A 118 -26.85 26.56 -0.59
N TYR A 119 -26.61 26.32 -1.89
CA TYR A 119 -27.42 26.89 -2.97
C TYR A 119 -28.89 26.44 -2.88
N TYR A 120 -29.16 25.15 -2.71
CA TYR A 120 -30.52 24.64 -2.59
C TYR A 120 -31.24 25.18 -1.35
N LYS A 121 -30.53 25.30 -0.22
CA LYS A 121 -31.09 25.88 1.01
C LYS A 121 -31.52 27.34 0.83
N GLN A 122 -30.70 28.14 0.14
CA GLN A 122 -31.04 29.54 -0.17
C GLN A 122 -32.25 29.64 -1.12
N LEU A 123 -32.34 28.72 -2.10
CA LEU A 123 -33.45 28.69 -3.04
C LEU A 123 -34.78 28.36 -2.35
N LEU A 124 -34.78 27.36 -1.45
CA LEU A 124 -35.96 27.00 -0.65
C LEU A 124 -36.41 28.16 0.25
N GLN A 125 -35.49 28.80 0.97
CA GLN A 125 -35.81 29.96 1.80
C GLN A 125 -36.40 31.13 1.00
N LYS A 126 -35.97 31.32 -0.25
CA LYS A 126 -36.57 32.33 -1.12
C LYS A 126 -38.00 31.96 -1.51
N LYS A 127 -38.24 30.69 -1.86
CA LYS A 127 -39.57 30.19 -2.21
C LYS A 127 -40.55 30.28 -1.05
N ASP A 128 -40.13 29.96 0.17
CA ASP A 128 -40.97 30.08 1.36
C ASP A 128 -41.42 31.52 1.60
N ARG A 129 -40.48 32.49 1.50
CA ARG A 129 -40.81 33.92 1.61
C ARG A 129 -41.76 34.41 0.52
N ASP A 130 -41.58 33.94 -0.72
CA ASP A 130 -42.46 34.32 -1.82
C ASP A 130 -43.86 33.71 -1.64
N LEU A 131 -43.94 32.47 -1.11
CA LEU A 131 -45.20 31.81 -0.79
C LEU A 131 -45.94 32.52 0.35
N GLU A 132 -45.25 32.91 1.42
CA GLU A 132 -45.82 33.68 2.54
C GLU A 132 -46.42 35.00 2.04
N LYS A 133 -45.70 35.73 1.19
CA LYS A 133 -46.21 36.97 0.58
C LYS A 133 -47.44 36.73 -0.29
N ALA A 134 -47.42 35.67 -1.09
CA ALA A 134 -48.56 35.32 -1.95
C ALA A 134 -49.79 34.93 -1.11
N LEU A 135 -49.59 34.20 -0.01
CA LEU A 135 -50.67 33.85 0.92
C LEU A 135 -51.26 35.09 1.60
N GLU A 136 -50.42 36.04 2.01
CA GLU A 136 -50.87 37.28 2.63
C GLU A 136 -51.66 38.16 1.65
N GLU A 137 -51.19 38.30 0.41
CA GLU A 137 -51.92 39.03 -0.62
C GLU A 137 -53.24 38.33 -0.96
N ASN A 138 -53.27 36.99 -1.01
CA ASN A 138 -54.50 36.24 -1.24
C ASN A 138 -55.54 36.49 -0.14
N LYS A 139 -55.12 36.50 1.14
CA LYS A 139 -56.00 36.87 2.26
C LYS A 139 -56.55 38.28 2.10
N ARG A 140 -55.69 39.25 1.77
CA ARG A 140 -56.09 40.65 1.56
C ARG A 140 -57.13 40.79 0.45
N LEU A 141 -56.91 40.13 -0.68
CA LEU A 141 -57.82 40.14 -1.82
C LEU A 141 -59.17 39.49 -1.48
N ASN A 142 -59.17 38.38 -0.73
CA ASN A 142 -60.42 37.74 -0.27
C ASN A 142 -61.23 38.67 0.64
N THR A 143 -60.60 39.35 1.60
CA THR A 143 -61.30 40.33 2.45
C THR A 143 -61.90 41.48 1.63
N LEU A 144 -61.18 41.96 0.60
CA LEU A 144 -61.69 43.01 -0.27
C LEU A 144 -62.86 42.53 -1.13
N LEU A 145 -62.78 41.31 -1.66
CA LEU A 145 -63.87 40.66 -2.41
C LEU A 145 -65.12 40.54 -1.54
N GLU A 146 -65.01 40.00 -0.33
CA GLU A 146 -66.13 39.88 0.61
C GLU A 146 -66.78 41.25 0.91
N SER A 147 -65.96 42.30 1.09
CA SER A 147 -66.48 43.66 1.29
C SER A 147 -67.24 44.16 0.06
N LYS A 148 -66.70 43.95 -1.14
CA LYS A 148 -67.33 44.39 -2.39
C LYS A 148 -68.61 43.61 -2.68
N GLU A 149 -68.65 42.32 -2.39
CA GLU A 149 -69.87 41.51 -2.51
C GLU A 149 -70.98 41.97 -1.56
N LYS A 150 -70.64 42.42 -0.34
CA LYS A 150 -71.61 43.00 0.59
C LYS A 150 -72.17 44.33 0.05
N GLU A 151 -71.30 45.19 -0.48
CA GLU A 151 -71.68 46.48 -1.06
C GLU A 151 -72.62 46.30 -2.27
N ILE A 152 -72.30 45.36 -3.17
CA ILE A 152 -73.17 45.00 -4.31
C ILE A 152 -74.53 44.50 -3.82
N ARG A 153 -74.56 43.62 -2.81
CA ARG A 153 -75.81 43.11 -2.22
C ARG A 153 -76.69 44.23 -1.67
N GLN A 154 -76.10 45.19 -0.94
CA GLN A 154 -76.82 46.35 -0.40
C GLN A 154 -77.41 47.24 -1.50
N LEU A 155 -76.60 47.58 -2.51
CA LEU A 155 -77.06 48.38 -3.66
C LEU A 155 -78.19 47.69 -4.43
N SER A 156 -78.10 46.36 -4.61
CA SER A 156 -79.15 45.59 -5.29
C SER A 156 -80.47 45.50 -4.52
N GLN A 157 -80.44 45.69 -3.19
CA GLN A 157 -81.64 45.77 -2.34
C GLN A 157 -82.26 47.17 -2.40
N GLN A 158 -81.44 48.23 -2.43
CA GLN A 158 -81.90 49.62 -2.55
C GLN A 158 -82.55 49.95 -3.91
N GLN A 159 -82.22 49.23 -4.98
CA GLN A 159 -82.84 49.40 -6.30
C GLN A 159 -84.19 48.67 -6.46
N LYS A 160 -84.67 47.95 -5.45
CA LYS A 160 -85.93 47.19 -5.47
C LYS A 160 -87.05 47.85 -4.64
N GLU A 161 -86.77 48.97 -3.97
CA GLU A 161 -87.75 49.86 -3.31
C GLU A 161 -88.07 51.05 -4.23
#